data_AF-A0A183E3B7-F1
#
_entry.id   AF-A0A183E3B7-F1
#
_cell.length_a   1.000
_cell.length_b   1.000
_cell.length_c   1.000
_cell.angle_alpha   90.00
_cell.angle_beta   90.00
_cell.angle_gamma   90.00
#
_symmetry.space_group_name_H-M   'P 1'
#
loop_
_entity.id
_entity.type
_entity.pdbx_description
1 polymer ?
#
loop_
_entity_poly.entity_id
_entity_poly.type
_entity_poly.pdbx_seq_one_letter_code
_entity_poly.pdbx_strand_id
1 'polypeptide(L)'
;MDAELEFAIQPSTTGKQLFDQVVKTVTAQDVKKEQTLLFKFRAKFYPEDVQEEIIQDITLVCSFGRKKVIATGTCLTEEWEKRIMVWWADHKNTNREQAMMEYLKIAQDLEMYGVNYFEIRNKKGTELFLGVDALGLNIYEKNDRLTPKVGFPWSEIRNISFNDKKFVIKPIDKKANDFVFYAPRLRINKRILALCMGNHELYMRRRKPDTIEEMSAREAAEQKQREYEERMERMREEMERAQRELSYAQDTIRRLEQQLHELQVCLCPVNF
;
A
#
# COMPACT_ATOMS: atom_id res chain seq x y z
N MET A 1 7.40 5.87 2.27
CA MET A 1 7.63 7.21 1.65
C MET A 1 8.60 8.04 2.49
N ASP A 2 9.75 7.45 2.80
CA ASP A 2 10.75 8.05 3.69
C ASP A 2 12.05 8.34 2.93
N ALA A 3 11.96 8.50 1.61
CA ALA A 3 13.07 8.85 0.74
C ALA A 3 12.78 10.19 0.06
N GLU A 4 13.60 11.20 0.36
CA GLU A 4 13.74 12.38 -0.48
C GLU A 4 14.72 12.02 -1.59
N LEU A 5 14.25 12.04 -2.83
CA LEU A 5 15.05 11.72 -4.01
C LEU A 5 15.30 13.01 -4.76
N GLU A 6 16.57 13.33 -4.95
CA GLU A 6 17.04 14.52 -5.66
C GLU A 6 17.65 14.08 -6.99
N PHE A 7 17.29 14.76 -8.08
CA PHE A 7 17.78 14.44 -9.44
C PHE A 7 18.25 15.71 -10.14
N ALA A 8 19.40 15.66 -10.78
CA ALA A 8 19.82 16.67 -11.75
C ALA A 8 19.17 16.38 -13.10
N ILE A 9 18.35 17.32 -13.59
CA ILE A 9 17.68 17.21 -14.90
C ILE A 9 18.26 18.22 -15.87
N GLN A 10 18.44 17.81 -17.13
CA GLN A 10 18.71 18.76 -18.20
C GLN A 10 17.40 19.39 -18.68
N PRO A 11 17.42 20.59 -19.29
CA PRO A 11 16.21 21.21 -19.85
C PRO A 11 15.50 20.35 -20.91
N SER A 12 16.22 19.43 -21.55
CA SER A 12 15.71 18.46 -22.53
C SER A 12 15.15 17.18 -21.91
N THR A 13 15.28 16.99 -20.58
CA THR A 13 14.85 15.76 -19.90
C THR A 13 13.33 15.65 -19.91
N THR A 14 12.82 14.56 -20.48
CA THR A 14 11.40 14.25 -20.51
C THR A 14 10.91 13.70 -19.17
N GLY A 15 9.61 13.84 -18.89
CA GLY A 15 9.00 13.27 -17.68
C GLY A 15 9.17 11.74 -17.59
N LYS A 16 9.24 11.04 -18.73
CA LYS A 16 9.52 9.60 -18.77
C LYS A 16 10.94 9.29 -18.29
N GLN A 17 11.94 10.00 -18.78
CA GLN A 17 13.33 9.81 -18.36
C GLN A 17 13.52 10.07 -16.86
N LEU A 18 12.86 11.10 -16.32
CA LEU A 18 12.88 11.37 -14.88
C LEU A 18 12.17 10.26 -14.09
N PHE A 19 11.02 9.76 -14.56
CA PHE A 19 10.31 8.66 -13.92
C PHE A 19 11.14 7.37 -13.91
N ASP A 20 11.76 7.02 -15.04
CA ASP A 20 12.62 5.83 -15.17
C ASP A 20 13.84 5.92 -14.22
N GLN A 21 14.42 7.12 -14.08
CA GLN A 21 15.49 7.38 -13.10
C GLN A 21 15.00 7.21 -11.66
N VAL A 22 13.83 7.76 -11.32
CA VAL A 22 13.22 7.61 -9.99
C VAL A 22 12.99 6.13 -9.68
N VAL A 23 12.36 5.38 -10.58
CA VAL A 23 12.08 3.95 -10.40
C VAL A 23 13.39 3.19 -10.18
N LYS A 24 14.41 3.42 -11.02
CA LYS A 24 15.71 2.75 -10.87
C LYS A 24 16.40 3.08 -9.55
N THR A 25 16.39 4.33 -9.13
CA THR A 25 17.03 4.78 -7.88
C THR A 25 16.27 4.29 -6.64
N VAL A 26 14.93 4.30 -6.68
CA VAL A 26 14.09 3.70 -5.64
C VAL A 26 14.43 2.21 -5.46
N THR A 27 14.62 1.50 -6.57
CA THR A 27 15.04 0.08 -6.55
C THR A 27 16.50 -0.12 -6.11
N ALA A 28 17.39 0.87 -6.30
CA ALA A 28 18.83 0.75 -6.07
C ALA A 28 19.37 1.42 -4.77
N GLN A 29 18.53 2.17 -4.02
CA GLN A 29 18.85 2.78 -2.71
C GLN A 29 20.05 3.77 -2.65
N ASP A 30 20.45 4.43 -3.74
CA ASP A 30 21.58 5.38 -3.75
C ASP A 30 21.13 6.86 -3.80
N VAL A 31 21.66 7.74 -2.94
CA VAL A 31 21.31 9.19 -2.91
C VAL A 31 22.55 10.10 -2.72
N LYS A 32 22.71 11.14 -3.56
CA LYS A 32 23.69 12.25 -3.42
C LYS A 32 22.96 13.61 -3.42
N LYS A 33 23.54 14.64 -2.80
CA LYS A 33 22.90 15.95 -2.50
C LYS A 33 23.27 17.05 -3.50
N GLU A 34 22.29 17.81 -3.99
CA GLU A 34 22.35 19.24 -4.43
C GLU A 34 21.01 19.73 -5.05
N GLN A 35 20.75 21.06 -4.99
CA GLN A 35 19.49 21.83 -5.25
C GLN A 35 18.26 21.11 -5.84
N THR A 36 17.14 21.16 -5.11
CA THR A 36 16.01 20.23 -5.27
C THR A 36 14.72 20.80 -5.88
N LEU A 37 14.19 20.12 -6.90
CA LEU A 37 12.77 20.18 -7.27
C LEU A 37 11.99 19.14 -6.44
N LEU A 38 10.93 19.57 -5.74
CA LEU A 38 10.16 18.67 -4.87
C LEU A 38 9.11 17.88 -5.66
N PHE A 39 9.44 16.63 -5.98
CA PHE A 39 8.50 15.69 -6.59
C PHE A 39 7.86 14.77 -5.55
N LYS A 40 6.55 14.53 -5.69
CA LYS A 40 5.79 13.60 -4.86
C LYS A 40 5.45 12.35 -5.65
N PHE A 41 6.22 11.29 -5.46
CA PHE A 41 5.88 9.99 -6.03
C PHE A 41 4.67 9.39 -5.29
N ARG A 42 3.62 9.04 -6.03
CA ARG A 42 2.36 8.51 -5.50
C ARG A 42 1.82 7.47 -6.46
N ALA A 43 1.15 6.45 -5.92
CA ALA A 43 0.31 5.58 -6.72
C ALA A 43 -0.78 6.43 -7.41
N LYS A 44 -0.85 6.34 -8.74
CA LYS A 44 -1.88 7.00 -9.56
C LYS A 44 -3.04 6.06 -9.87
N PHE A 45 -2.75 4.77 -9.99
CA PHE A 45 -3.70 3.69 -10.23
C PHE A 45 -3.56 2.69 -9.09
N TYR A 46 -4.68 2.12 -8.68
CA TYR A 46 -4.76 1.17 -7.59
C TYR A 46 -5.11 -0.23 -8.16
N PRO A 47 -4.64 -1.31 -7.52
CA PRO A 47 -5.02 -2.66 -7.90
C PRO A 47 -6.51 -2.93 -7.63
N GLU A 48 -7.09 -3.87 -8.37
CA GLU A 48 -8.39 -4.49 -8.05
C GLU A 48 -8.24 -5.44 -6.85
N ASP A 49 -7.14 -6.19 -6.80
CA ASP A 49 -6.77 -7.02 -5.64
C ASP A 49 -5.30 -6.77 -5.26
N VAL A 50 -5.08 -6.24 -4.06
CA VAL A 50 -3.75 -5.97 -3.55
C VAL A 50 -2.88 -7.24 -3.45
N GLN A 51 -3.47 -8.38 -3.09
CA GLN A 51 -2.73 -9.62 -2.87
C GLN A 51 -2.20 -10.19 -4.18
N GLU A 52 -3.05 -10.15 -5.21
CA GLU A 52 -2.73 -10.71 -6.51
C GLU A 52 -1.87 -9.75 -7.35
N GLU A 53 -1.99 -8.44 -7.20
CA GLU A 53 -1.31 -7.49 -8.09
C GLU A 53 -0.02 -6.89 -7.50
N ILE A 54 0.17 -6.87 -6.17
CA ILE A 54 1.40 -6.33 -5.60
C ILE A 54 2.46 -7.42 -5.47
N ILE A 55 3.36 -7.47 -6.45
CA ILE A 55 4.42 -8.49 -6.56
C ILE A 55 5.71 -8.12 -5.78
N GLN A 56 6.00 -6.82 -5.61
CA GLN A 56 7.26 -6.34 -5.04
C GLN A 56 7.06 -5.49 -3.78
N ASP A 57 7.92 -5.68 -2.78
CA ASP A 57 7.88 -5.02 -1.47
C ASP A 57 7.95 -3.48 -1.55
N ILE A 58 8.68 -2.96 -2.55
CA ILE A 58 8.81 -1.52 -2.75
C ILE A 58 7.50 -0.86 -3.18
N THR A 59 6.65 -1.60 -3.88
CA THR A 59 5.33 -1.16 -4.32
C THR A 59 4.37 -1.01 -3.12
N LEU A 60 4.50 -1.88 -2.09
CA LEU A 60 3.78 -1.72 -0.82
C LEU A 60 4.18 -0.43 -0.09
N VAL A 61 5.48 -0.11 -0.05
CA VAL A 61 6.00 1.10 0.62
C VAL A 61 5.58 2.40 -0.08
N CYS A 62 5.45 2.38 -1.40
CA CYS A 62 4.97 3.53 -2.19
C CYS A 62 3.46 3.79 -2.02
N SER A 63 2.66 2.74 -1.83
CA SER A 63 1.20 2.82 -1.64
C SER A 63 0.79 3.39 -0.27
N PHE A 64 1.63 3.20 0.75
CA PHE A 64 1.37 3.62 2.14
C PHE A 64 1.57 5.13 2.42
N GLY A 65 1.31 6.02 1.46
CA GLY A 65 1.48 7.45 1.70
C GLY A 65 0.69 7.93 2.92
N ARG A 66 1.33 8.63 3.87
CA ARG A 66 0.73 9.09 5.15
C ARG A 66 -0.66 9.72 4.90
N LYS A 67 -1.73 8.97 5.17
CA LYS A 67 -3.07 9.53 5.33
C LYS A 67 -3.12 10.11 6.75
N LYS A 68 -3.29 11.44 6.86
CA LYS A 68 -3.60 12.06 8.15
C LYS A 68 -4.98 11.56 8.56
N VAL A 69 -5.06 10.69 9.57
CA VAL A 69 -6.29 10.51 10.34
C VAL A 69 -6.47 11.81 11.12
N ILE A 70 -7.24 12.74 10.57
CA ILE A 70 -7.77 13.85 11.35
C ILE A 70 -8.96 13.24 12.07
N ALA A 71 -8.72 12.68 13.25
CA ALA A 71 -9.79 12.35 14.17
C ALA A 71 -10.59 13.64 14.36
N THR A 72 -11.84 13.63 13.93
CA THR A 72 -12.79 14.69 14.23
C THR A 72 -12.97 14.72 15.73
N GLY A 73 -12.16 15.54 16.39
CA GLY A 73 -12.28 15.92 17.80
C GLY A 73 -11.91 14.80 18.78
N THR A 74 -10.62 14.47 18.89
CA THR A 74 -9.88 14.26 20.14
C THR A 74 -8.47 13.81 19.79
N CYS A 75 -7.49 14.33 20.52
CA CYS A 75 -6.12 13.83 20.55
C CYS A 75 -6.10 12.29 20.64
N LEU A 76 -5.05 11.61 20.16
CA LEU A 76 -4.80 10.21 20.51
C LEU A 76 -4.77 10.11 22.05
N THR A 77 -5.89 9.76 22.67
CA THR A 77 -6.01 9.57 24.11
C THR A 77 -5.30 8.28 24.50
N GLU A 78 -4.86 8.15 25.76
CA GLU A 78 -4.30 6.90 26.30
C GLU A 78 -5.20 5.68 26.04
N GLU A 79 -6.51 5.90 25.89
CA GLU A 79 -7.48 4.87 25.53
C GLU A 79 -7.29 4.33 24.10
N TRP A 80 -6.98 5.20 23.13
CA TRP A 80 -6.67 4.76 21.78
C TRP A 80 -5.35 4.00 21.73
N GLU A 81 -4.34 4.46 22.48
CA GLU A 81 -3.07 3.75 22.61
C GLU A 81 -3.27 2.36 23.21
N LYS A 82 -4.02 2.23 24.31
CA LYS A 82 -4.36 0.93 24.91
C LYS A 82 -5.06 0.00 23.92
N ARG A 83 -6.03 0.51 23.16
CA ARG A 83 -6.73 -0.28 22.13
C ARG A 83 -5.78 -0.75 21.03
N ILE A 84 -4.93 0.14 20.52
CA ILE A 84 -3.94 -0.20 19.49
C ILE A 84 -2.94 -1.23 20.04
N MET A 85 -2.50 -1.10 21.29
CA MET A 85 -1.55 -2.02 21.92
C MET A 85 -2.11 -3.44 22.11
N VAL A 86 -3.41 -3.58 22.39
CA VAL A 86 -4.08 -4.89 22.44
C VAL A 86 -4.03 -5.56 21.06
N TRP A 87 -4.45 -4.86 20.01
CA TRP A 87 -4.38 -5.39 18.65
C TRP A 87 -2.94 -5.65 18.18
N TRP A 88 -1.98 -4.82 18.59
CA TRP A 88 -0.56 -5.03 18.29
C TRP A 88 0.01 -6.27 18.97
N ALA A 89 -0.40 -6.58 20.20
CA ALA A 89 0.03 -7.77 20.92
C ALA A 89 -0.38 -9.06 20.19
N ASP A 90 -1.55 -9.08 19.55
CA ASP A 90 -2.03 -10.22 18.75
C ASP A 90 -1.19 -10.46 17.48
N HIS A 91 -0.42 -9.44 17.03
CA HIS A 91 0.40 -9.50 15.80
C HIS A 91 1.90 -9.52 16.09
N LYS A 92 2.32 -9.90 17.31
CA LYS A 92 3.73 -9.82 17.78
C LYS A 92 4.73 -10.62 16.92
N ASN A 93 4.27 -11.64 16.20
CA ASN A 93 5.09 -12.49 15.33
C ASN A 93 4.93 -12.17 13.84
N THR A 94 4.13 -11.17 13.48
CA THR A 94 3.93 -10.76 12.09
C THR A 94 5.09 -9.86 11.67
N ASN A 95 5.74 -10.20 10.55
CA ASN A 95 6.80 -9.35 10.02
C ASN A 95 6.21 -8.05 9.45
N ARG A 96 7.06 -7.04 9.23
CA ARG A 96 6.61 -5.72 8.76
C ARG A 96 5.86 -5.78 7.43
N GLU A 97 6.29 -6.62 6.50
CA GLU A 97 5.74 -6.74 5.15
C GLU A 97 4.35 -7.38 5.17
N GLN A 98 4.20 -8.47 5.91
CA GLN A 98 2.91 -9.12 6.17
C GLN A 98 1.95 -8.15 6.86
N ALA A 99 2.40 -7.42 7.87
CA ALA A 99 1.55 -6.42 8.54
C ALA A 99 1.11 -5.29 7.59
N MET A 100 2.00 -4.84 6.70
CA MET A 100 1.66 -3.86 5.66
C MET A 100 0.67 -4.42 4.63
N MET A 101 0.82 -5.69 4.25
CA MET A 101 -0.10 -6.35 3.32
C MET A 101 -1.48 -6.54 3.94
N GLU A 102 -1.56 -7.05 5.17
CA GLU A 102 -2.83 -7.18 5.92
C GLU A 102 -3.53 -5.82 6.09
N TYR A 103 -2.77 -4.77 6.37
CA TYR A 103 -3.33 -3.41 6.40
C TYR A 103 -3.96 -3.01 5.06
N LEU A 104 -3.28 -3.28 3.93
CA LEU A 104 -3.82 -2.96 2.61
C LEU A 104 -5.02 -3.82 2.23
N LYS A 105 -5.07 -5.09 2.67
CA LYS A 105 -6.24 -5.98 2.50
C LYS A 105 -7.48 -5.41 3.18
N ILE A 106 -7.33 -4.82 4.36
CA ILE A 106 -8.43 -4.14 5.05
C ILE A 106 -8.74 -2.79 4.38
N ALA A 107 -7.71 -2.05 3.98
CA ALA A 107 -7.88 -0.72 3.43
C ALA A 107 -8.55 -0.72 2.05
N GLN A 108 -8.34 -1.76 1.23
CA GLN A 108 -8.97 -1.87 -0.10
C GLN A 108 -10.49 -2.00 -0.04
N ASP A 109 -11.02 -2.54 1.06
CA ASP A 109 -12.47 -2.73 1.27
C ASP A 109 -13.18 -1.43 1.68
N LEU A 110 -12.44 -0.35 1.98
CA LEU A 110 -13.04 0.94 2.31
C LEU A 110 -13.68 1.56 1.06
N GLU A 111 -14.89 2.09 1.18
CA GLU A 111 -15.70 2.58 0.05
C GLU A 111 -15.06 3.75 -0.71
N MET A 112 -14.16 4.49 -0.05
CA MET A 112 -13.42 5.61 -0.64
C MET A 112 -12.02 5.22 -1.13
N TYR A 113 -11.63 3.95 -1.01
CA TYR A 113 -10.31 3.48 -1.42
C TYR A 113 -10.17 3.51 -2.94
N GLY A 114 -9.05 4.06 -3.42
CA GLY A 114 -8.75 4.11 -4.86
C GLY A 114 -9.67 5.00 -5.70
N VAL A 115 -10.69 5.64 -5.11
CA VAL A 115 -11.67 6.47 -5.82
C VAL A 115 -11.15 7.90 -6.01
N ASN A 116 -11.06 8.33 -7.28
CA ASN A 116 -10.76 9.71 -7.64
C ASN A 116 -12.04 10.51 -7.86
N TYR A 117 -12.36 11.43 -6.95
CA TYR A 117 -13.58 12.24 -7.02
C TYR A 117 -13.41 13.52 -7.85
N PHE A 118 -14.41 13.81 -8.68
CA PHE A 118 -14.51 15.01 -9.49
C PHE A 118 -15.89 15.66 -9.37
N GLU A 119 -15.92 16.98 -9.20
CA GLU A 119 -17.17 17.74 -9.22
C GLU A 119 -17.70 17.86 -10.65
N ILE A 120 -18.93 17.40 -10.85
CA ILE A 120 -19.61 17.40 -12.15
C ILE A 120 -21.04 17.93 -12.01
N ARG A 121 -21.66 18.25 -13.14
CA ARG A 121 -23.07 18.63 -13.23
C ARG A 121 -23.80 17.81 -14.28
N ASN A 122 -25.04 17.42 -14.01
CA ASN A 122 -25.88 16.77 -15.01
C ASN A 122 -26.48 17.79 -16.00
N LYS A 123 -27.24 17.32 -17.00
CA LYS A 123 -27.97 18.21 -17.95
C LYS A 123 -28.94 19.18 -17.28
N LYS A 124 -29.47 18.83 -16.10
CA LYS A 124 -30.39 19.67 -15.30
C LYS A 124 -29.65 20.69 -14.41
N GLY A 125 -28.32 20.67 -14.39
CA GLY A 125 -27.50 21.54 -13.53
C GLY A 125 -27.31 21.06 -12.09
N THR A 126 -27.83 19.88 -11.73
CA THR A 126 -27.61 19.27 -10.40
C THR A 126 -26.14 18.95 -10.21
N GLU A 127 -25.60 19.36 -9.07
CA GLU A 127 -24.21 19.09 -8.69
C GLU A 127 -24.05 17.67 -8.14
N LEU A 128 -23.08 16.94 -8.69
CA LEU A 128 -22.81 15.54 -8.37
C LEU A 128 -21.29 15.33 -8.29
N PHE A 129 -20.89 14.17 -7.76
CA PHE A 129 -19.51 13.71 -7.83
C PHE A 129 -19.38 12.53 -8.79
N LEU A 130 -18.34 12.55 -9.61
CA LEU A 130 -17.88 11.40 -10.38
C LEU A 130 -16.70 10.76 -9.63
N GLY A 131 -16.80 9.49 -9.28
CA GLY A 131 -15.67 8.66 -8.88
C GLY A 131 -15.12 7.90 -10.07
N VAL A 132 -13.79 7.92 -10.21
CA VAL A 132 -13.05 7.06 -11.14
C VAL A 132 -12.17 6.13 -10.31
N ASP A 133 -12.37 4.83 -10.45
CA ASP A 133 -11.63 3.80 -9.73
C ASP A 133 -11.17 2.67 -10.68
N ALA A 134 -10.57 1.62 -10.10
CA ALA A 134 -10.05 0.48 -10.86
C ALA A 134 -11.15 -0.38 -11.49
N LEU A 135 -12.39 -0.33 -10.98
CA LEU A 135 -13.51 -1.18 -11.38
C LEU A 135 -14.42 -0.49 -12.42
N GLY A 136 -14.55 0.83 -12.35
CA GLY A 136 -15.39 1.59 -13.26
C GLY A 136 -15.53 3.07 -12.93
N LEU A 137 -16.70 3.60 -13.28
CA LEU A 137 -17.11 4.96 -13.00
C LEU A 137 -18.35 4.96 -12.12
N ASN A 138 -18.34 5.82 -11.10
CA ASN A 138 -19.40 5.88 -10.11
C ASN A 138 -19.92 7.32 -9.97
N ILE A 139 -21.24 7.48 -9.85
CA ILE A 139 -21.90 8.78 -9.67
C ILE A 139 -22.46 8.85 -8.25
N TYR A 140 -22.07 9.90 -7.55
CA TYR A 140 -22.41 10.15 -6.16
C TYR A 140 -23.19 11.46 -6.03
N GLU A 141 -24.03 11.54 -5.01
CA GLU A 141 -24.68 12.79 -4.65
C GLU A 141 -23.68 13.76 -4.01
N LYS A 142 -24.03 15.05 -3.95
CA LYS A 142 -23.17 16.06 -3.32
C LYS A 142 -22.92 15.77 -1.84
N ASN A 143 -23.92 15.21 -1.14
CA ASN A 143 -23.91 15.03 0.31
C ASN A 143 -23.38 13.66 0.74
N ASP A 144 -23.27 12.70 -0.17
CA ASP A 144 -22.84 11.33 0.13
C ASP A 144 -21.82 10.87 -0.91
N ARG A 145 -20.59 10.61 -0.44
CA ARG A 145 -19.46 10.14 -1.25
C ARG A 145 -19.13 8.66 -1.00
N LEU A 146 -19.88 7.99 -0.13
CA LEU A 146 -19.68 6.60 0.25
C LEU A 146 -20.49 5.70 -0.66
N THR A 147 -21.78 5.99 -0.84
CA THR A 147 -22.68 5.13 -1.63
C THR A 147 -22.93 5.69 -3.03
N PRO A 148 -22.48 5.02 -4.09
CA PRO A 148 -22.76 5.44 -5.46
C PRO A 148 -24.25 5.24 -5.79
N LYS A 149 -24.86 6.21 -6.48
CA LYS A 149 -26.23 6.11 -7.00
C LYS A 149 -26.31 5.40 -8.34
N VAL A 150 -25.27 5.56 -9.17
CA VAL A 150 -25.17 4.95 -10.50
C VAL A 150 -23.74 4.50 -10.70
N GLY A 151 -23.55 3.26 -11.14
CA GLY A 151 -22.24 2.70 -11.48
C GLY A 151 -22.19 2.30 -12.95
N PHE A 152 -21.01 2.44 -13.55
CA PHE A 152 -20.68 1.99 -14.90
C PHE A 152 -19.39 1.17 -14.82
N PRO A 153 -19.50 -0.17 -14.78
CA PRO A 153 -18.34 -1.04 -14.85
C PRO A 153 -17.55 -0.80 -16.13
N TRP A 154 -16.22 -0.96 -16.11
CA TRP A 154 -15.40 -0.80 -17.31
C TRP A 154 -15.83 -1.72 -18.45
N SER A 155 -16.33 -2.92 -18.15
CA SER A 155 -16.89 -3.86 -19.13
C SER A 155 -18.13 -3.36 -19.87
N GLU A 156 -18.82 -2.33 -19.36
CA GLU A 156 -20.04 -1.79 -19.97
C GLU A 156 -19.78 -0.52 -20.77
N ILE A 157 -18.55 -0.01 -20.77
CA ILE A 157 -18.18 1.24 -21.42
C ILE A 157 -17.53 0.95 -22.76
N ARG A 158 -18.12 1.48 -23.84
CA ARG A 158 -17.59 1.37 -25.20
C ARG A 158 -16.58 2.46 -25.52
N ASN A 159 -16.92 3.68 -25.17
CA ASN A 159 -16.13 4.85 -25.51
C ASN A 159 -16.37 5.98 -24.52
N ILE A 160 -15.31 6.73 -24.26
CA ILE A 160 -15.34 7.93 -23.43
C ILE A 160 -14.74 9.08 -24.23
N SER A 161 -15.46 10.19 -24.31
CA SER A 161 -14.95 11.39 -24.96
C SER A 161 -15.48 12.65 -24.30
N PHE A 162 -14.82 13.78 -24.57
CA PHE A 162 -15.32 15.07 -24.14
C PHE A 162 -15.11 16.13 -25.23
N ASN A 163 -15.97 17.13 -25.24
CA ASN A 163 -15.82 18.33 -26.05
C ASN A 163 -16.06 19.56 -25.16
N ASP A 164 -15.01 20.36 -25.01
CA ASP A 164 -14.93 21.48 -24.07
C ASP A 164 -15.37 21.08 -22.64
N LYS A 165 -16.55 21.52 -22.19
CA LYS A 165 -17.11 21.20 -20.87
C LYS A 165 -17.94 19.92 -20.85
N LYS A 166 -18.45 19.47 -22.00
CA LYS A 166 -19.36 18.33 -22.12
C LYS A 166 -18.56 17.03 -22.18
N PHE A 167 -18.85 16.11 -21.27
CA PHE A 167 -18.26 14.79 -21.21
C PHE A 167 -19.33 13.74 -21.55
N VAL A 168 -18.95 12.72 -22.32
CA VAL A 168 -19.88 11.70 -22.85
C VAL A 168 -19.29 10.31 -22.59
N ILE A 169 -20.08 9.46 -21.96
CA ILE A 169 -19.80 8.05 -21.76
C ILE A 169 -20.81 7.27 -22.59
N LYS A 170 -20.30 6.46 -23.53
CA LYS A 170 -21.11 5.63 -24.41
C LYS A 170 -21.09 4.19 -23.91
N PRO A 171 -22.25 3.59 -23.59
CA PRO A 171 -22.30 2.19 -23.20
C PRO A 171 -21.98 1.25 -24.38
N ILE A 172 -21.62 0.00 -24.05
CA ILE A 172 -21.49 -1.07 -25.04
C ILE A 172 -22.86 -1.42 -25.62
N ASP A 173 -23.93 -1.43 -24.83
CA ASP A 173 -25.26 -1.59 -25.39
C ASP A 173 -25.64 -0.38 -26.26
N LYS A 174 -25.85 -0.62 -27.55
CA LYS A 174 -26.25 0.43 -28.52
C LYS A 174 -27.66 0.95 -28.28
N LYS A 175 -28.50 0.22 -27.54
CA LYS A 175 -29.87 0.65 -27.19
C LYS A 175 -29.89 1.56 -25.97
N ALA A 176 -28.87 1.47 -25.11
CA ALA A 176 -28.75 2.32 -23.94
C ALA A 176 -28.37 3.75 -24.31
N ASN A 177 -28.90 4.72 -23.55
CA ASN A 177 -28.66 6.13 -23.79
C ASN A 177 -27.24 6.54 -23.36
N ASP A 178 -26.61 7.42 -24.13
CA ASP A 178 -25.35 8.06 -23.75
C ASP A 178 -25.48 8.82 -22.42
N PHE A 179 -24.57 8.55 -21.49
CA PHE A 179 -24.49 9.31 -20.24
C PHE A 179 -23.65 10.56 -20.46
N VAL A 180 -24.21 11.72 -20.10
CA VAL A 180 -23.59 13.03 -20.37
C VAL A 180 -23.58 13.88 -19.11
N PHE A 181 -22.39 14.40 -18.78
CA PHE A 181 -22.20 15.35 -17.68
C PHE A 181 -21.29 16.51 -18.11
N TYR A 182 -21.20 17.51 -17.25
CA TYR A 182 -20.43 18.73 -17.49
C TYR A 182 -19.46 18.96 -16.34
N ALA A 183 -18.18 19.19 -16.66
CA ALA A 183 -17.19 19.63 -15.69
C ALA A 183 -16.98 21.15 -15.78
N PRO A 184 -16.63 21.83 -14.68
CA PRO A 184 -16.52 23.28 -14.66
C PRO A 184 -15.32 23.81 -15.46
N ARG A 185 -14.26 23.00 -15.63
CA ARG A 185 -13.01 23.41 -16.29
C ARG A 185 -12.50 22.32 -17.25
N LEU A 186 -11.99 22.74 -18.41
CA LEU A 186 -11.39 21.85 -19.42
C LEU A 186 -10.25 20.98 -18.88
N ARG A 187 -9.40 21.54 -17.99
CA ARG A 187 -8.31 20.80 -17.36
C ARG A 187 -8.80 19.60 -16.52
N ILE A 188 -10.00 19.70 -15.96
CA ILE A 188 -10.61 18.59 -15.20
C ILE A 188 -11.03 17.48 -16.17
N ASN A 189 -11.68 17.81 -17.29
CA ASN A 189 -12.03 16.82 -18.31
C ASN A 189 -10.81 16.08 -18.87
N LYS A 190 -9.69 16.79 -19.12
CA LYS A 190 -8.42 16.14 -19.51
C LYS A 190 -7.90 15.18 -18.46
N ARG A 191 -8.00 15.53 -17.17
CA ARG A 191 -7.59 14.66 -16.05
C ARG A 191 -8.49 13.44 -15.91
N ILE A 192 -9.81 13.62 -15.98
CA ILE A 192 -10.79 12.53 -15.94
C ILE A 192 -10.49 11.56 -17.08
N LEU A 193 -10.40 12.03 -18.32
CA LEU A 193 -10.14 11.17 -19.47
C LEU A 193 -8.83 10.38 -19.31
N ALA A 194 -7.75 11.03 -18.86
CA ALA A 194 -6.47 10.36 -18.64
C ALA A 194 -6.54 9.28 -17.54
N LEU A 195 -7.35 9.47 -16.50
CA LEU A 195 -7.59 8.46 -15.48
C LEU A 195 -8.48 7.33 -16.01
N CYS A 196 -9.53 7.64 -16.76
CA CYS A 196 -10.40 6.62 -17.35
C CYS A 196 -9.63 5.73 -18.33
N MET A 197 -8.81 6.33 -19.20
CA MET A 197 -7.98 5.58 -20.16
C MET A 197 -7.01 4.66 -19.43
N GLY A 198 -6.29 5.16 -18.43
CA GLY A 198 -5.32 4.35 -17.68
C GLY A 198 -5.97 3.24 -16.85
N ASN A 199 -7.07 3.53 -16.14
CA ASN A 199 -7.79 2.50 -15.39
C ASN A 199 -8.40 1.44 -16.31
N HIS A 200 -9.03 1.85 -17.42
CA HIS A 200 -9.59 0.91 -18.39
C HIS A 200 -8.51 0.04 -19.06
N GLU A 201 -7.35 0.62 -19.37
CA GLU A 201 -6.20 -0.14 -19.90
C GLU A 201 -5.72 -1.21 -18.92
N LEU A 202 -5.54 -0.84 -17.63
CA LEU A 202 -5.16 -1.79 -16.58
C LEU A 202 -6.25 -2.83 -16.33
N TYR A 203 -7.52 -2.43 -16.33
CA TYR A 203 -8.67 -3.33 -16.21
C TYR A 203 -8.69 -4.39 -17.33
N MET A 204 -8.41 -3.99 -18.57
CA MET A 204 -8.30 -4.90 -19.71
C MET A 204 -7.03 -5.75 -19.62
N ARG A 205 -5.94 -5.21 -19.07
CA ARG A 205 -4.68 -5.93 -18.88
C ARG A 205 -4.82 -7.07 -17.87
N ARG A 206 -5.56 -6.87 -16.77
CA ARG A 206 -5.84 -7.87 -15.72
C ARG A 206 -6.66 -9.07 -16.21
N ARG A 207 -7.43 -8.90 -17.28
CA ARG A 207 -8.27 -9.95 -17.88
C ARG A 207 -7.56 -10.76 -18.95
N LYS A 208 -6.30 -10.43 -19.24
CA LYS A 208 -5.41 -11.19 -20.11
C LYS A 208 -4.50 -12.06 -19.22
N PRO A 209 -4.04 -13.22 -19.71
CA PRO A 209 -3.03 -13.99 -19.00
C PRO A 209 -1.76 -13.16 -18.76
N ASP A 210 -1.07 -13.47 -17.67
CA ASP A 210 0.18 -12.81 -17.27
C ASP A 210 1.24 -12.93 -18.37
N THR A 211 2.09 -11.91 -18.47
CA THR A 211 3.24 -11.97 -19.38
C THR A 211 4.34 -12.83 -18.80
N ILE A 212 5.25 -13.30 -19.66
CA ILE A 212 6.43 -14.08 -19.23
C ILE A 212 7.25 -13.32 -18.17
N GLU A 213 7.38 -12.00 -18.33
CA GLU A 213 8.09 -11.14 -17.38
C GLU A 213 7.40 -11.07 -16.02
N GLU A 214 6.06 -10.99 -15.99
CA GLU A 214 5.29 -10.99 -14.74
C GLU A 214 5.34 -12.35 -14.04
N MET A 215 5.18 -13.45 -14.78
CA MET A 215 5.30 -14.80 -14.23
C MET A 215 6.69 -15.01 -13.61
N SER A 216 7.76 -14.63 -14.33
CA SER A 216 9.12 -14.73 -13.79
C SER A 216 9.35 -13.83 -12.59
N ALA A 217 8.78 -12.62 -12.57
CA ALA A 217 8.87 -11.72 -11.42
C ALA A 217 8.15 -12.28 -10.19
N ARG A 218 6.98 -12.91 -10.37
CA ARG A 218 6.23 -13.60 -9.30
C ARG A 218 7.02 -14.79 -8.77
N GLU A 219 7.52 -15.66 -9.64
CA GLU A 219 8.34 -16.81 -9.24
C GLU A 219 9.57 -16.37 -8.45
N ALA A 220 10.26 -15.31 -8.90
CA ALA A 220 11.41 -14.76 -8.22
C ALA A 220 11.06 -14.13 -6.86
N ALA A 221 9.91 -13.45 -6.74
CA ALA A 221 9.42 -12.89 -5.49
C ALA A 221 9.06 -14.00 -4.49
N GLU A 222 8.30 -15.02 -4.93
CA GLU A 222 7.96 -16.17 -4.10
C GLU A 222 9.19 -16.96 -3.66
N GLN A 223 10.17 -17.15 -4.55
CA GLN A 223 11.41 -17.83 -4.21
C GLN A 223 12.18 -17.07 -3.14
N LYS A 224 12.33 -15.75 -3.28
CA LYS A 224 12.96 -14.91 -2.24
C LYS A 224 12.23 -15.00 -0.91
N GLN A 225 10.90 -15.03 -0.94
CA GLN A 225 10.10 -15.12 0.27
C GLN A 225 10.24 -16.49 0.95
N ARG A 226 10.22 -17.59 0.20
CA ARG A 226 10.52 -18.94 0.70
C ARG A 226 11.90 -19.02 1.32
N GLU A 227 12.92 -18.51 0.63
CA GLU A 227 14.30 -18.48 1.14
C GLU A 227 14.42 -17.66 2.44
N TYR A 228 13.69 -16.53 2.54
CA TYR A 228 13.65 -15.71 3.74
C TYR A 228 12.95 -16.44 4.90
N GLU A 229 11.81 -17.08 4.64
CA GLU A 229 11.06 -17.86 5.64
C GLU A 229 11.90 -19.02 6.17
N GLU A 230 12.52 -19.81 5.29
CA GLU A 230 13.43 -20.90 5.69
C GLU A 230 14.64 -20.41 6.49
N ARG A 231 15.16 -19.22 6.16
CA ARG A 231 16.26 -18.61 6.91
C ARG A 231 15.81 -18.16 8.31
N MET A 232 14.62 -17.59 8.41
CA MET A 232 14.03 -17.17 9.68
C MET A 232 13.69 -18.37 10.57
N GLU A 233 13.19 -19.46 9.99
CA GLU A 233 12.91 -20.71 10.72
C GLU A 233 14.20 -21.34 11.26
N ARG A 234 15.24 -21.45 10.44
CA ARG A 234 16.56 -21.91 10.90
C ARG A 234 17.11 -21.06 12.05
N MET A 235 17.03 -19.74 11.92
CA MET A 235 17.47 -18.82 12.97
C MET A 235 16.66 -18.98 14.25
N ARG A 236 15.36 -19.24 14.15
CA ARG A 236 14.49 -19.49 15.30
C ARG A 236 14.85 -20.79 16.01
N GLU A 237 15.06 -21.88 15.27
CA GLU A 237 15.50 -23.14 15.85
C GLU A 237 16.86 -23.01 16.55
N GLU A 238 17.81 -22.31 15.94
CA GLU A 238 19.12 -22.04 16.54
C GLU A 238 18.98 -21.24 17.84
N MET A 239 18.12 -20.21 17.85
CA MET A 239 17.84 -19.42 19.05
C MET A 239 17.23 -20.26 20.16
N GLU A 240 16.26 -21.14 19.85
CA GLU A 240 15.64 -22.05 20.81
C GLU A 240 16.61 -23.11 21.36
N ARG A 241 17.58 -23.56 20.54
CA ARG A 241 18.66 -24.45 20.99
C ARG A 241 19.62 -23.72 21.92
N ALA A 242 20.08 -22.54 21.53
CA ALA A 242 20.97 -21.70 22.34
C ALA A 242 20.31 -21.32 23.68
N GLN A 243 19.01 -21.04 23.69
CA GLN A 243 18.27 -20.72 24.91
C GLN A 243 18.16 -21.92 25.86
N ARG A 244 17.99 -23.14 25.31
CA ARG A 244 18.01 -24.38 26.10
C ARG A 244 19.39 -24.66 26.70
N GLU A 245 20.45 -24.49 25.91
CA GLU A 245 21.83 -24.65 26.40
C GLU A 245 22.16 -23.62 27.49
N LEU A 246 21.74 -22.36 27.30
CA LEU A 246 21.91 -21.31 28.29
C LEU A 246 21.19 -21.65 29.60
N SER A 247 19.94 -22.13 29.52
CA SER A 247 19.19 -22.58 30.71
C SER A 247 19.90 -23.72 31.43
N TYR A 248 20.42 -24.70 30.68
CA TYR A 248 21.16 -25.82 31.25
C TYR A 248 22.47 -25.36 31.95
N ALA A 249 23.20 -24.44 31.32
CA ALA A 249 24.40 -23.86 31.89
C ALA A 249 24.09 -23.06 33.17
N GLN A 250 23.01 -22.26 33.17
CA GLN A 250 22.55 -21.51 34.34
C GLN A 250 22.19 -22.45 35.51
N ASP A 251 21.44 -23.52 35.25
CA ASP A 251 21.10 -24.52 36.27
C ASP A 251 22.34 -25.22 36.82
N THR A 252 23.32 -25.50 35.96
CA THR A 252 24.59 -26.12 36.36
C THR A 252 25.40 -25.18 37.25
N ILE A 253 25.53 -23.90 36.87
CA ILE A 253 26.21 -22.87 37.69
C ILE A 253 25.54 -22.77 39.06
N ARG A 254 24.20 -22.71 39.10
CA ARG A 254 23.45 -22.60 40.36
C ARG A 254 23.70 -23.78 41.32
N ARG A 255 23.79 -25.00 40.78
CA ARG A 255 24.14 -26.20 41.59
C ARG A 255 25.56 -26.12 42.12
N LEU A 256 26.52 -25.71 41.28
CA LEU A 256 27.92 -25.55 41.68
C LEU A 256 28.08 -24.46 42.76
N GLU A 257 27.34 -23.35 42.64
CA GLU A 257 27.30 -22.28 43.65
C GLU A 257 26.77 -22.79 45.00
N GLN A 258 25.71 -23.61 45.00
CA GLN A 258 25.18 -24.24 46.21
C GLN A 258 26.21 -25.15 46.87
N GLN A 259 26.87 -26.01 46.09
CA GLN A 259 27.93 -26.89 46.61
C GLN A 259 29.11 -26.11 47.18
N LEU A 260 29.51 -25.02 46.52
CA LEU A 260 30.57 -24.14 47.02
C LEU A 260 30.16 -23.47 48.34
N HIS A 261 28.92 -23.01 48.44
CA HIS A 261 28.38 -22.41 49.66
C HIS A 261 28.34 -23.41 50.82
N GLU A 262 27.87 -24.64 50.58
CA GLU A 262 27.87 -25.71 51.59
C GLU A 262 29.29 -26.03 52.09
N LEU A 263 30.26 -26.12 51.17
CA LEU A 263 31.66 -26.32 51.54
C LEU A 263 32.22 -25.15 52.34
N GLN A 264 31.87 -23.91 52.00
CA GLN A 264 32.27 -22.73 52.77
C GLN A 264 31.69 -22.74 54.18
N VAL A 265 30.42 -23.10 54.37
CA VAL A 265 29.79 -23.21 55.70
C VAL A 265 30.43 -24.32 56.52
N CYS A 266 30.75 -25.46 55.92
CA CYS A 266 31.45 -26.57 56.59
C CYS A 266 32.91 -26.24 56.97
N LEU A 267 33.54 -25.30 56.26
CA LEU A 267 34.92 -24.86 56.51
C LEU A 267 35.01 -23.61 57.39
N CYS A 268 33.88 -23.01 57.80
CA CYS A 268 33.90 -21.92 58.78
C CYS A 268 34.32 -22.47 60.15
N PRO A 269 35.46 -22.02 60.71
CA PRO A 269 35.87 -22.45 62.04
C PRO A 269 34.84 -21.99 63.07
N VAL A 270 34.32 -22.93 63.86
CA VAL A 270 33.54 -22.62 65.06
C VAL A 270 34.50 -21.92 66.03
N ASN A 271 34.49 -20.59 66.03
CA ASN A 271 35.12 -19.81 67.09
C ASN A 271 34.31 -20.06 68.38
N PHE A 272 34.84 -20.94 69.24
CA PHE A 272 34.52 -21.03 70.66
C PHE A 272 35.27 -19.95 71.45
#